data_AF-A0A520GSZ3-F1
#
_entry.id   AF-A0A520GSZ3-F1
#
_cell.length_a   1.000
_cell.length_b   1.000
_cell.length_c   1.000
_cell.angle_alpha   90.00
_cell.angle_beta   90.00
_cell.angle_gamma   90.00
#
_symmetry.space_group_name_H-M   'P 1'
#
loop_
_entity.id
_entity.type
_entity.pdbx_description
1 polymer ?
#
loop_
_entity_poly.entity_id
_entity_poly.type
_entity_poly.pdbx_seq_one_letter_code
_entity_poly.pdbx_strand_id
1 'polypeptide(L)'
;RKGGTVSIIGVYGGLVDSIPMGAAMNKALTFRMGQQHGQRYIPRLLEHLQKGELNSGFMLTHKLSLDEGMKGYDLFNKKKTMRVVFAPQ
;
A
#
# COMPACT_ATOMS: atom_id res chain seq x y z
N ARG A 1 0.68 -21.19 -3.52
CA ARG A 1 0.23 -22.51 -4.02
C ARG A 1 0.68 -22.70 -5.47
N LYS A 2 0.80 -23.95 -5.96
CA LYS A 2 1.01 -24.20 -7.41
C LYS A 2 -0.19 -23.64 -8.20
N GLY A 3 0.03 -23.12 -9.39
CA GLY A 3 -1.01 -22.45 -10.20
C GLY A 3 -1.54 -21.13 -9.59
N GLY A 4 -0.83 -20.55 -8.62
CA GLY A 4 -1.28 -19.36 -7.90
C GLY A 4 -0.91 -18.04 -8.58
N THR A 5 -1.47 -16.94 -8.08
CA THR A 5 -1.12 -15.59 -8.52
C THR A 5 -0.24 -14.88 -7.48
N VAL A 6 0.82 -14.22 -7.94
CA VAL A 6 1.63 -13.28 -7.17
C VAL A 6 1.29 -11.87 -7.65
N SER A 7 0.70 -11.07 -6.76
CA SER A 7 0.33 -9.66 -7.04
C SER A 7 1.38 -8.72 -6.47
N ILE A 8 2.04 -7.95 -7.33
CA ILE A 8 3.15 -7.06 -6.96
C ILE A 8 2.65 -5.60 -7.03
N ILE A 9 2.48 -4.97 -5.86
CA ILE A 9 2.04 -3.58 -5.70
C ILE A 9 3.19 -2.65 -5.23
N GLY A 10 4.35 -3.22 -4.91
CA GLY A 10 5.55 -2.45 -4.56
C GLY A 10 6.21 -1.78 -5.78
N VAL A 11 6.90 -0.67 -5.55
CA VAL A 11 7.64 0.05 -6.59
C VAL A 11 9.02 -0.58 -6.77
N TYR A 12 9.33 -1.03 -7.99
CA TYR A 12 10.65 -1.52 -8.40
C TYR A 12 11.13 -0.68 -9.59
N GLY A 13 12.18 0.12 -9.40
CA GLY A 13 12.61 1.17 -10.35
C GLY A 13 13.80 0.80 -11.25
N GLY A 14 14.15 -0.48 -11.37
CA GLY A 14 15.31 -0.94 -12.13
C GLY A 14 15.21 -2.41 -12.52
N LEU A 15 16.31 -2.97 -13.04
CA LEU A 15 16.39 -4.41 -13.30
C LEU A 15 16.31 -5.18 -11.98
N VAL A 16 15.53 -6.25 -11.98
CA VAL A 16 15.45 -7.17 -10.84
C VAL A 16 16.09 -8.49 -11.26
N ASP A 17 17.24 -8.82 -10.67
CA ASP A 17 18.05 -10.00 -11.02
C ASP A 17 17.88 -11.18 -10.04
N SER A 18 17.29 -10.91 -8.86
CA SER A 18 17.25 -11.85 -7.74
C SER A 18 15.90 -12.58 -7.56
N ILE A 19 15.00 -12.52 -8.55
CA ILE A 19 13.71 -13.24 -8.49
C ILE A 19 13.92 -14.69 -8.95
N PRO A 20 13.58 -15.71 -8.15
CA PRO A 20 13.79 -17.13 -8.50
C PRO A 20 12.77 -17.62 -9.55
N MET A 21 12.94 -17.18 -10.80
CA MET A 21 11.99 -17.44 -11.90
C MET A 21 11.83 -18.93 -12.21
N GLY A 22 12.88 -19.75 -12.06
CA GLY A 22 12.79 -21.20 -12.24
C GLY A 22 11.84 -21.85 -11.23
N ALA A 23 11.88 -21.43 -9.96
CA ALA A 23 10.95 -21.93 -8.95
C ALA A 23 9.51 -21.46 -9.21
N ALA A 24 9.35 -20.23 -9.72
CA ALA A 24 8.04 -19.71 -10.10
C ALA A 24 7.43 -20.46 -11.30
N MET A 25 8.25 -20.79 -12.30
CA MET A 25 7.87 -21.61 -13.45
C MET A 25 7.46 -23.02 -13.02
N ASN A 26 8.26 -23.69 -12.18
CA ASN A 26 7.95 -25.02 -11.65
C ASN A 26 6.65 -25.05 -10.83
N LYS A 27 6.27 -23.92 -10.24
CA LYS A 27 5.00 -23.76 -9.53
C LYS A 27 3.86 -23.22 -10.41
N ALA A 28 4.09 -23.01 -11.71
CA ALA A 28 3.13 -22.43 -12.66
C ALA A 28 2.46 -21.15 -12.13
N LEU A 29 3.26 -20.20 -11.62
CA LEU A 29 2.74 -18.96 -11.03
C LEU A 29 2.39 -17.92 -12.11
N THR A 30 1.29 -17.20 -11.89
CA THR A 30 0.96 -15.97 -12.64
C THR A 30 1.45 -14.76 -11.86
N PHE A 31 2.24 -13.89 -12.49
CA PHE A 31 2.59 -12.59 -11.91
C PHE A 31 1.65 -11.51 -12.46
N ARG A 32 1.09 -10.69 -11.57
CA ARG A 32 0.34 -9.48 -11.92
C ARG A 32 0.95 -8.30 -11.19
N MET A 33 1.26 -7.23 -11.91
CA MET A 33 2.00 -6.09 -11.39
C MET A 33 1.51 -4.80 -12.01
N GLY A 34 1.82 -3.68 -11.36
CA GLY A 34 1.52 -2.34 -11.84
C GLY A 34 1.29 -1.37 -10.71
N GLN A 35 1.23 -0.09 -11.06
CA GLN A 35 0.74 0.93 -10.14
C GLN A 35 -0.75 0.70 -9.87
N GLN A 36 -1.20 1.06 -8.67
CA GLN A 36 -2.59 0.87 -8.28
C GLN A 36 -3.51 1.73 -9.18
N HIS A 37 -4.52 1.11 -9.80
CA HIS A 37 -5.49 1.81 -10.66
C HIS A 37 -6.50 2.63 -9.83
N GLY A 38 -6.04 3.74 -9.22
CA GLY A 38 -6.82 4.57 -8.30
C GLY A 38 -8.22 4.87 -8.80
N GLN A 39 -8.32 5.51 -9.96
CA GLN A 39 -9.59 5.95 -10.57
C GLN A 39 -10.61 4.81 -10.73
N ARG A 40 -10.15 3.58 -10.99
CA ARG A 40 -11.04 2.42 -11.16
C ARG A 40 -11.66 1.97 -9.83
N TYR A 41 -10.93 2.06 -8.72
CA TYR A 41 -11.33 1.45 -7.45
C TYR A 41 -11.85 2.44 -6.41
N ILE A 42 -11.49 3.72 -6.50
CA ILE A 42 -11.93 4.74 -5.53
C ILE A 42 -13.45 4.79 -5.35
N PRO A 43 -14.30 4.78 -6.40
CA PRO A 43 -15.75 4.84 -6.22
C PRO A 43 -16.30 3.70 -5.36
N ARG A 44 -15.84 2.46 -5.63
CA ARG A 44 -16.25 1.27 -4.86
C ARG A 44 -15.77 1.33 -3.41
N LEU A 45 -14.55 1.80 -3.17
CA LEU A 45 -14.02 1.93 -1.81
C LEU A 45 -14.82 2.94 -0.98
N LEU A 46 -15.20 4.07 -1.58
CA LEU A 46 -16.04 5.08 -0.94
C LEU A 46 -17.45 4.54 -0.63
N GLU A 47 -18.04 3.74 -1.53
CA GLU A 47 -19.32 3.08 -1.29
C GLU A 47 -19.26 2.14 -0.08
N HIS A 48 -18.21 1.30 0.02
CA HIS A 48 -18.02 0.42 1.19
C HIS A 48 -17.80 1.21 2.49
N LEU A 49 -17.09 2.34 2.44
CA LEU A 49 -16.92 3.24 3.60
C LEU A 49 -18.26 3.84 4.03
N GLN A 50 -19.08 4.33 3.10
CA GLN A 50 -20.40 4.91 3.38
C GLN A 50 -21.38 3.89 3.98
N LYS A 51 -21.31 2.64 3.52
CA LYS A 51 -22.12 1.52 4.05
C LYS A 51 -21.62 0.98 5.39
N GLY A 52 -20.46 1.43 5.87
CA GLY A 52 -19.83 0.91 7.09
C GLY A 52 -19.23 -0.50 6.95
N GLU A 53 -19.14 -1.03 5.73
CA GLU A 53 -18.55 -2.35 5.43
C GLU A 53 -17.01 -2.31 5.49
N LEU A 54 -16.44 -1.11 5.40
CA LEU A 54 -15.00 -0.85 5.51
C LEU A 54 -14.78 0.24 6.55
N ASN A 55 -13.89 0.00 7.53
CA ASN A 55 -13.40 1.04 8.42
C ASN A 55 -11.88 1.18 8.23
N SER A 56 -11.45 2.33 7.70
CA SER A 56 -10.02 2.64 7.49
C SER A 56 -9.42 3.55 8.57
N GLY A 57 -10.23 4.01 9.52
CA GLY A 57 -9.84 4.98 10.54
C GLY A 57 -8.74 4.47 11.47
N PHE A 58 -8.71 3.17 11.76
CA PHE A 58 -7.68 2.55 12.60
C PHE A 58 -6.25 2.72 12.07
N MET A 59 -6.08 2.95 10.76
CA MET A 59 -4.76 3.20 10.17
C MET A 59 -4.23 4.60 10.51
N LEU A 60 -5.10 5.58 10.77
CA LEU A 60 -4.71 6.93 11.17
C LEU A 60 -4.26 6.90 12.63
N THR A 61 -2.95 6.76 12.83
CA THR A 61 -2.36 6.68 14.16
C THR A 61 -1.96 8.05 14.72
N HIS A 62 -1.64 9.02 13.86
CA HIS A 62 -1.23 10.36 14.28
C HIS A 62 -1.84 11.45 13.38
N LYS A 63 -2.43 12.47 14.00
CA LYS A 63 -2.91 13.70 13.36
C LYS A 63 -2.03 14.86 13.83
N LEU A 64 -1.39 15.57 12.90
CA LEU A 64 -0.45 16.67 13.18
C LEU A 64 -0.82 17.92 12.38
N SER A 65 -0.38 19.10 12.82
CA SER A 65 -0.45 20.31 12.00
C SER A 65 0.59 20.27 10.87
N LEU A 66 0.46 21.17 9.89
CA LEU A 66 1.46 21.29 8.81
C LEU A 66 2.84 21.72 9.35
N ASP A 67 2.90 22.56 10.38
CA ASP A 67 4.15 23.02 11.01
C ASP A 67 4.92 21.86 11.68
N GLU A 68 4.20 20.81 12.10
CA GLU A 68 4.79 19.59 12.66
C GLU A 68 5.25 18.58 11.59
N GLY A 69 5.31 18.99 10.32
CA GLY A 69 5.70 18.14 9.19
C GLY A 69 6.94 17.29 9.46
N MET A 70 8.02 17.92 9.91
CA MET A 70 9.31 17.26 10.18
C MET A 70 9.18 16.13 11.22
N LYS A 71 8.45 16.38 12.32
CA LYS A 71 8.17 15.39 13.36
C LYS A 71 7.36 14.22 12.81
N GLY A 72 6.39 14.49 11.95
CA GLY A 72 5.60 13.46 11.27
C GLY A 72 6.46 12.52 10.43
N TYR A 73 7.37 13.08 9.62
CA TYR A 73 8.31 12.29 8.83
C TYR A 73 9.28 11.46 9.70
N ASP A 74 9.82 12.03 10.78
CA ASP A 74 10.72 11.30 11.70
C ASP A 74 10.01 10.10 12.36
N LEU A 75 8.77 10.28 12.82
CA LEU A 75 7.97 9.20 13.40
C LEU A 75 7.76 8.05 12.40
N PHE A 76 7.42 8.38 11.15
CA PHE A 76 7.20 7.39 10.09
C PHE A 76 8.50 6.65 9.73
N ASN A 77 9.60 7.38 9.56
CA ASN A 77 10.91 6.80 9.24
C ASN A 77 11.41 5.85 10.34
N LYS A 78 11.21 6.22 11.61
CA LYS A 78 11.55 5.38 12.78
C LYS A 78 10.55 4.24 13.03
N LYS A 79 9.55 4.05 12.15
CA LYS A 79 8.50 3.02 12.25
C LYS A 79 7.73 3.06 13.58
N LYS A 80 7.56 4.25 14.17
CA LYS A 80 6.80 4.47 15.41
C LYS A 80 5.31 4.75 15.18
N THR A 81 4.87 4.73 13.92
CA THR A 81 3.52 5.09 13.48
C THR A 81 3.18 4.30 12.21
N MET A 82 1.89 4.05 11.98
CA MET A 82 1.38 3.38 10.78
C MET A 82 1.04 4.39 9.67
N ARG A 83 0.39 5.51 10.04
CA ARG A 83 0.06 6.61 9.14
C ARG A 83 0.03 7.92 9.91
N VAL A 84 0.66 8.93 9.33
CA VAL A 84 0.55 10.34 9.76
C VAL A 84 -0.38 11.06 8.79
N VAL A 85 -1.32 11.82 9.32
CA VAL A 85 -2.20 12.71 8.54
C VAL A 85 -1.96 14.14 9.00
N PHE A 86 -1.61 15.01 8.05
CA PHE A 86 -1.47 16.43 8.30
C PHE A 86 -2.79 17.13 8.03
N ALA A 87 -3.34 17.79 9.05
CA ALA A 87 -4.53 18.61 8.92
C ALA A 87 -4.12 20.08 8.93
N PRO A 88 -4.33 20.83 7.82
CA PRO A 88 -4.16 22.28 7.86
C PRO A 88 -5.17 22.84 8.88
N GLN A 89 -4.67 23.56 9.88
CA GLN A 89 -5.49 24.48 10.66
C GLN A 89 -5.53 25.81 9.91
#